data_AF-A0A957AV96-F1
#
_entry.id   AF-A0A957AV96-F1
#
_cell.length_a   1.000
_cell.length_b   1.000
_cell.length_c   1.000
_cell.angle_alpha   90.00
_cell.angle_beta   90.00
_cell.angle_gamma   90.00
#
_symmetry.space_group_name_H-M   'P 1'
#
loop_
_entity.id
_entity.type
_entity.pdbx_description
1 polymer ?
#
loop_
_entity_poly.entity_id
_entity_poly.type
_entity_poly.pdbx_seq_one_letter_code
_entity_poly.pdbx_strand_id
1 'polypeptide(L)'
;MLANTYQVNTGYRVTTVVDDLTTQFRVLLSGRVVSAAFGQQPLPQFTVTADRPGFFIKTMPDGFFCLAGNEAQLFPVYPVNFNLTITAPYQRAVTLPVAITAVSDLPLTLPDTALLYQPVRLQGRVTLDDVARTPVAGATVAIDDTAVLTLRTPLHFDHPAGTPVQPLTLSGSGTIKTLTAPAAQFSNTLALNNRTGLAPGSVLRLGTAVSTEYALIDAISGNPPNPGDVRLTAGLQRSLPVGAAVELASAGPPGAAVSLLDDVLAGEGILRLAGSLTAVAIQIADANPARLEYHTLHALTDAAGYYRLDGLSRVTAVTLHATDGTDTDDQDWTLNYRQPVNVIDFRLD
;
A
#
# COMPACT_ATOMS: atom_id res chain seq x y z
N MET A 1 -46.57 29.64 8.10
CA MET A 1 -47.62 28.85 7.43
C MET A 1 -48.52 28.28 8.51
N LEU A 2 -49.83 28.45 8.40
CA LEU A 2 -50.79 27.80 9.30
C LEU A 2 -50.73 26.29 9.00
N ALA A 3 -50.51 25.45 10.01
CA ALA A 3 -50.53 24.01 9.85
C ALA A 3 -51.92 23.58 9.36
N ASN A 4 -51.99 22.77 8.31
CA ASN A 4 -53.26 22.22 7.86
C ASN A 4 -53.75 21.25 8.94
N THR A 5 -55.02 21.39 9.33
CA THR A 5 -55.64 20.44 10.26
C THR A 5 -56.73 19.69 9.55
N TYR A 6 -56.80 18.37 9.77
CA TYR A 6 -57.88 17.54 9.29
C TYR A 6 -58.29 16.53 10.36
N GLN A 7 -59.49 15.98 10.23
CA GLN A 7 -60.01 14.99 11.16
C GLN A 7 -59.97 13.61 10.52
N VAL A 8 -59.43 12.63 11.25
CA VAL A 8 -59.47 11.21 10.88
C VAL A 8 -60.44 10.50 11.81
N ASN A 9 -61.46 9.87 11.24
CA ASN A 9 -62.38 9.03 11.99
C ASN A 9 -61.90 7.57 11.96
N THR A 10 -61.58 7.02 13.13
CA THR A 10 -61.08 5.63 13.31
C THR A 10 -62.19 4.61 13.56
N GLY A 11 -63.46 5.04 13.53
CA GLY A 11 -64.63 4.22 13.87
C GLY A 11 -65.02 4.26 15.36
N TYR A 12 -64.06 4.56 16.25
CA TYR A 12 -64.30 4.69 17.71
C TYR A 12 -63.97 6.08 18.25
N ARG A 13 -63.16 6.87 17.54
CA ARG A 13 -62.80 8.25 17.90
C ARG A 13 -62.45 9.06 16.65
N VAL A 14 -62.85 10.33 16.65
CA VAL A 14 -62.37 11.34 15.70
C VAL A 14 -61.15 12.02 16.30
N THR A 15 -60.02 11.97 15.58
CA THR A 15 -58.76 12.59 16.01
C THR A 15 -58.43 13.73 15.06
N THR A 16 -58.15 14.92 15.60
CA THR A 16 -57.59 16.04 14.84
C THR A 16 -56.11 15.76 14.59
N VAL A 17 -55.74 15.60 13.33
CA VAL A 17 -54.37 15.53 12.86
C VAL A 17 -53.95 16.94 12.46
N VAL A 18 -52.79 17.38 12.95
CA VAL A 18 -52.14 18.60 12.54
C VAL A 18 -51.00 18.18 11.61
N ASP A 19 -51.02 18.62 10.36
CA ASP A 19 -49.86 18.52 9.48
C ASP A 19 -48.84 19.59 9.89
N ASP A 20 -48.14 19.36 11.00
CA ASP A 20 -47.12 20.24 11.55
C ASP A 20 -45.70 19.85 11.14
N LEU A 21 -45.52 18.69 10.50
CA LEU A 21 -44.22 18.15 10.11
C LEU A 21 -44.14 17.83 8.61
N THR A 22 -43.65 18.79 7.83
CA THR A 22 -43.16 18.49 6.47
C THR A 22 -41.73 17.96 6.56
N THR A 23 -41.55 16.67 6.29
CA THR A 23 -40.21 16.08 6.18
C THR A 23 -39.72 16.24 4.75
N GLN A 24 -38.71 17.09 4.53
CA GLN A 24 -38.07 17.25 3.22
C GLN A 24 -36.80 16.41 3.15
N PHE A 25 -36.76 15.50 2.18
CA PHE A 25 -35.54 14.78 1.82
C PHE A 25 -34.94 15.44 0.57
N ARG A 26 -33.66 15.74 0.62
CA ARG A 26 -32.92 16.24 -0.54
C ARG A 26 -31.59 15.53 -0.68
N VAL A 27 -30.99 15.61 -1.86
CA VAL A 27 -29.60 15.20 -2.06
C VAL A 27 -28.72 16.18 -1.29
N LEU A 28 -27.89 15.64 -0.41
CA LEU A 28 -26.99 16.41 0.44
C LEU A 28 -25.56 16.33 -0.09
N LEU A 29 -25.15 15.15 -0.58
CA LEU A 29 -23.83 14.95 -1.14
C LEU A 29 -23.90 14.11 -2.41
N SER A 30 -22.94 14.35 -3.29
CA SER A 30 -22.66 13.48 -4.44
C SER A 30 -21.16 13.35 -4.63
N GLY A 31 -20.73 12.22 -5.14
CA GLY A 31 -19.33 11.99 -5.51
C GLY A 31 -19.21 10.89 -6.54
N ARG A 32 -17.98 10.62 -6.94
CA ARG A 32 -17.66 9.56 -7.89
C ARG A 32 -16.46 8.76 -7.40
N VAL A 33 -16.52 7.45 -7.62
CA VAL A 33 -15.51 6.48 -7.25
C VAL A 33 -14.87 5.92 -8.51
N VAL A 34 -13.56 6.03 -8.57
CA VAL A 34 -12.76 5.72 -9.76
C VAL A 34 -11.58 4.83 -9.39
N SER A 35 -11.06 4.10 -10.37
CA SER A 35 -9.89 3.25 -10.20
C SER A 35 -8.61 4.06 -10.36
N ALA A 36 -7.73 4.02 -9.36
CA ALA A 36 -6.41 4.65 -9.47
C ALA A 36 -5.54 4.01 -10.57
N ALA A 37 -5.62 2.69 -10.74
CA ALA A 37 -4.74 1.95 -11.66
C ALA A 37 -5.21 1.98 -13.13
N PHE A 38 -6.50 2.22 -13.37
CA PHE A 38 -7.11 2.19 -14.71
C PHE A 38 -7.44 3.59 -15.23
N GLY A 39 -6.56 4.57 -15.00
CA GLY A 39 -6.72 5.93 -15.55
C GLY A 39 -8.00 6.64 -15.09
N GLN A 40 -8.38 6.47 -13.83
CA GLN A 40 -9.61 7.04 -13.26
C GLN A 40 -10.90 6.53 -13.93
N GLN A 41 -10.88 5.32 -14.52
CA GLN A 41 -12.10 4.67 -14.99
C GLN A 41 -13.09 4.46 -13.82
N PRO A 42 -14.39 4.72 -14.02
CA PRO A 42 -15.37 4.54 -12.96
C PRO A 42 -15.48 3.09 -12.49
N LEU A 43 -15.72 2.91 -11.19
CA LEU A 43 -15.85 1.59 -10.59
C LEU A 43 -17.31 1.14 -10.52
N PRO A 44 -17.69 0.03 -11.18
CA PRO A 44 -19.09 -0.36 -11.28
C PRO A 44 -19.64 -1.04 -10.02
N GLN A 45 -18.77 -1.49 -9.11
CA GLN A 45 -19.15 -2.22 -7.91
C GLN A 45 -18.38 -1.67 -6.70
N PHE A 46 -19.08 -0.92 -5.87
CA PHE A 46 -18.56 -0.36 -4.64
C PHE A 46 -19.69 -0.12 -3.64
N THR A 47 -19.32 0.08 -2.39
CA THR A 47 -20.22 0.43 -1.29
C THR A 47 -19.71 1.71 -0.66
N VAL A 48 -20.65 2.58 -0.27
CA VAL A 48 -20.39 3.79 0.52
C VAL A 48 -21.16 3.65 1.81
N THR A 49 -20.49 3.90 2.93
CA THR A 49 -21.10 3.97 4.26
C THR A 49 -20.71 5.28 4.92
N ALA A 50 -21.58 5.81 5.75
CA ALA A 50 -21.28 6.97 6.59
C ALA A 50 -21.23 6.52 8.05
N ASP A 51 -20.27 7.00 8.82
CA ASP A 51 -20.22 6.76 10.27
C ASP A 51 -21.35 7.49 11.03
N ARG A 52 -22.01 8.45 10.36
CA ARG A 52 -23.23 9.11 10.81
C ARG A 52 -24.49 8.40 10.26
N PRO A 53 -25.44 7.99 11.10
CA PRO A 53 -26.67 7.35 10.65
C PRO A 53 -27.65 8.36 10.03
N GLY A 54 -28.68 7.84 9.34
CA GLY A 54 -29.80 8.64 8.82
C GLY A 54 -29.66 9.08 7.35
N PHE A 55 -28.53 8.79 6.71
CA PHE A 55 -28.39 8.96 5.26
C PHE A 55 -29.04 7.80 4.49
N PHE A 56 -29.72 8.16 3.40
CA PHE A 56 -30.05 7.23 2.33
C PHE A 56 -28.93 7.29 1.30
N ILE A 57 -28.24 6.17 1.11
CA ILE A 57 -27.08 6.08 0.21
C ILE A 57 -27.49 5.33 -1.06
N LYS A 58 -27.18 5.91 -2.22
CA LYS A 58 -27.37 5.26 -3.51
C LYS A 58 -26.03 5.25 -4.26
N THR A 59 -25.63 4.08 -4.73
CA THR A 59 -24.50 3.90 -5.66
C THR A 59 -25.03 3.54 -7.05
N MET A 60 -24.24 3.86 -8.08
CA MET A 60 -24.59 3.68 -9.49
C MET A 60 -23.45 2.93 -10.22
N PRO A 61 -23.74 2.13 -11.26
CA PRO A 61 -22.74 1.35 -11.99
C PRO A 61 -21.69 2.18 -12.76
N ASP A 62 -21.91 3.47 -12.90
CA ASP A 62 -21.01 4.43 -13.53
C ASP A 62 -20.07 5.11 -12.52
N GLY A 63 -19.93 4.53 -11.32
CA GLY A 63 -19.05 5.00 -10.26
C GLY A 63 -19.62 6.13 -9.40
N PHE A 64 -20.79 6.68 -9.74
CA PHE A 64 -21.37 7.77 -8.96
C PHE A 64 -22.10 7.28 -7.72
N PHE A 65 -22.10 8.11 -6.68
CA PHE A 65 -22.93 7.91 -5.51
C PHE A 65 -23.56 9.22 -5.05
N CYS A 66 -24.68 9.10 -4.34
CA CYS A 66 -25.29 10.23 -3.65
C CYS A 66 -25.77 9.83 -2.26
N LEU A 67 -25.74 10.81 -1.35
CA LEU A 67 -26.31 10.72 -0.01
C LEU A 67 -27.47 11.69 0.06
N ALA A 68 -28.65 11.18 0.39
CA ALA A 68 -29.85 11.96 0.61
C ALA A 68 -30.32 11.84 2.06
N GLY A 69 -31.07 12.82 2.54
CA GLY A 69 -31.56 12.81 3.92
C GLY A 69 -32.33 14.07 4.27
N ASN A 70 -32.86 14.11 5.50
CA ASN A 70 -33.44 15.31 6.07
C ASN A 70 -32.31 16.17 6.66
N GLU A 71 -32.03 17.31 6.03
CA GLU A 71 -30.97 18.23 6.45
C GLU A 71 -31.12 18.65 7.91
N ALA A 72 -32.31 19.03 8.36
CA ALA A 72 -32.51 19.53 9.73
C ALA A 72 -32.24 18.46 10.79
N GLN A 73 -32.50 17.19 10.48
CA GLN A 73 -32.20 16.06 11.37
C GLN A 73 -30.73 15.66 11.30
N LEU A 74 -30.15 15.66 10.10
CA LEU A 74 -28.77 15.25 9.89
C LEU A 74 -27.79 16.34 10.35
N PHE A 75 -28.12 17.61 10.18
CA PHE A 75 -27.28 18.76 10.48
C PHE A 75 -28.01 19.77 11.37
N PRO A 76 -28.40 19.38 12.60
CA PRO A 76 -29.15 20.27 13.50
C PRO A 76 -28.30 21.46 14.00
N VAL A 77 -26.96 21.31 13.99
CA VAL A 77 -25.99 22.33 14.38
C VAL A 77 -24.78 22.21 13.46
N TYR A 78 -24.27 23.35 12.99
CA TYR A 78 -23.06 23.43 12.17
C TYR A 78 -21.84 23.88 13.00
N PRO A 79 -20.60 23.47 12.65
CA PRO A 79 -20.27 22.54 11.57
C PRO A 79 -20.56 21.07 11.92
N VAL A 80 -20.78 20.25 10.89
CA VAL A 80 -20.92 18.80 11.03
C VAL A 80 -19.77 18.12 10.30
N ASN A 81 -19.04 17.27 11.03
CA ASN A 81 -18.01 16.41 10.47
C ASN A 81 -18.45 14.96 10.60
N PHE A 82 -18.21 14.18 9.55
CA PHE A 82 -18.45 12.74 9.52
C PHE A 82 -17.51 12.12 8.48
N ASN A 83 -17.38 10.80 8.51
CA ASN A 83 -16.55 10.09 7.55
C ASN A 83 -17.40 9.24 6.62
N LEU A 84 -16.99 9.19 5.36
CA LEU A 84 -17.45 8.20 4.41
C LEU A 84 -16.42 7.09 4.28
N THR A 85 -16.81 5.85 4.49
CA THR A 85 -15.98 4.69 4.15
C THR A 85 -16.46 4.11 2.84
N ILE A 86 -15.57 4.11 1.85
CA ILE A 86 -15.80 3.60 0.50
C ILE A 86 -15.00 2.31 0.33
N THR A 87 -15.67 1.24 -0.06
CA THR A 87 -15.06 -0.08 -0.26
C THR A 87 -15.47 -0.67 -1.60
N ALA A 88 -14.57 -1.40 -2.25
CA ALA A 88 -14.87 -2.16 -3.46
C ALA A 88 -14.09 -3.48 -3.45
N PRO A 89 -14.56 -4.50 -4.20
CA PRO A 89 -13.86 -5.78 -4.28
C PRO A 89 -12.40 -5.63 -4.71
N TYR A 90 -11.50 -6.33 -4.02
CA TYR A 90 -10.05 -6.34 -4.29
C TYR A 90 -9.35 -4.98 -4.15
N GLN A 91 -10.04 -3.96 -3.63
CA GLN A 91 -9.48 -2.63 -3.42
C GLN A 91 -9.29 -2.34 -1.94
N ARG A 92 -8.42 -1.38 -1.66
CA ARG A 92 -8.23 -0.82 -0.33
C ARG A 92 -9.40 0.10 -0.02
N ALA A 93 -9.96 -0.04 1.17
CA ALA A 93 -10.97 0.87 1.66
C ALA A 93 -10.38 2.28 1.80
N VAL A 94 -11.16 3.30 1.45
CA VAL A 94 -10.79 4.70 1.67
C VAL A 94 -11.78 5.31 2.65
N THR A 95 -11.26 6.06 3.61
CA THR A 95 -12.06 6.88 4.53
C THR A 95 -11.91 8.33 4.14
N LEU A 96 -12.99 8.95 3.70
CA LEU A 96 -13.05 10.34 3.26
C LEU A 96 -13.68 11.19 4.37
N PRO A 97 -12.93 12.09 5.02
CA PRO A 97 -13.51 13.04 5.96
C PRO A 97 -14.35 14.06 5.19
N VAL A 98 -15.55 14.34 5.69
CA VAL A 98 -16.47 15.30 5.11
C VAL A 98 -16.85 16.33 6.17
N ALA A 99 -16.70 17.60 5.81
CA ALA A 99 -17.08 18.75 6.63
C ALA A 99 -18.19 19.54 5.93
N ILE A 100 -19.33 19.68 6.60
CA ILE A 100 -20.44 20.54 6.18
C ILE A 100 -20.51 21.72 7.13
N THR A 101 -20.43 22.91 6.58
CA THR A 101 -20.46 24.17 7.32
C THR A 101 -21.76 24.92 7.05
N ALA A 102 -22.04 25.96 7.83
CA ALA A 102 -23.23 26.79 7.63
C ALA A 102 -23.26 27.53 6.28
N VAL A 103 -22.13 27.60 5.57
CA VAL A 103 -21.98 28.24 4.25
C VAL A 103 -21.80 27.23 3.12
N SER A 104 -21.91 25.93 3.39
CA SER A 104 -21.78 24.90 2.36
C SER A 104 -23.00 24.90 1.43
N ASP A 105 -22.77 25.05 0.13
CA ASP A 105 -23.81 24.88 -0.88
C ASP A 105 -24.18 23.39 -1.00
N LEU A 106 -25.46 23.08 -0.80
CA LEU A 106 -25.98 21.72 -0.90
C LEU A 106 -26.80 21.55 -2.20
N PRO A 107 -26.61 20.48 -2.98
CA PRO A 107 -25.75 19.32 -2.70
C PRO A 107 -24.24 19.62 -2.79
N LEU A 108 -23.48 19.10 -1.82
CA LEU A 108 -22.02 19.18 -1.83
C LEU A 108 -21.45 18.13 -2.79
N THR A 109 -20.75 18.59 -3.84
CA THR A 109 -20.04 17.71 -4.77
C THR A 109 -18.64 17.43 -4.24
N LEU A 110 -18.36 16.18 -3.90
CA LEU A 110 -17.05 15.70 -3.48
C LEU A 110 -16.16 15.45 -4.71
N PRO A 111 -14.83 15.62 -4.59
CA PRO A 111 -13.91 15.25 -5.65
C PRO A 111 -13.96 13.74 -5.94
N ASP A 112 -13.46 13.35 -7.11
CA ASP A 112 -13.28 11.94 -7.45
C ASP A 112 -12.45 11.24 -6.38
N THR A 113 -12.97 10.12 -5.88
CA THR A 113 -12.26 9.28 -4.93
C THR A 113 -11.65 8.10 -5.68
N ALA A 114 -10.32 8.13 -5.83
CA ALA A 114 -9.58 7.04 -6.42
C ALA A 114 -9.35 5.92 -5.42
N LEU A 115 -9.77 4.69 -5.76
CA LEU A 115 -9.48 3.50 -4.97
C LEU A 115 -8.27 2.76 -5.57
N LEU A 116 -7.37 2.36 -4.67
CA LEU A 116 -6.20 1.55 -4.99
C LEU A 116 -6.53 0.06 -4.86
N TYR A 117 -5.91 -0.77 -5.68
CA TYR A 117 -6.03 -2.21 -5.48
C TYR A 117 -5.29 -2.67 -4.23
N GLN A 118 -5.76 -3.76 -3.64
CA GLN A 118 -4.98 -4.51 -2.67
C GLN A 118 -3.71 -5.02 -3.38
N PRO A 119 -2.54 -4.98 -2.71
CA PRO A 119 -1.32 -5.42 -3.37
C PRO A 119 -1.37 -6.91 -3.67
N VAL A 120 -0.97 -7.27 -4.89
CA VAL A 120 -0.83 -8.66 -5.32
C VAL A 120 0.64 -9.03 -5.42
N ARG A 121 0.90 -10.33 -5.45
CA ARG A 121 2.21 -10.90 -5.73
C ARG A 121 2.31 -11.29 -7.20
N LEU A 122 3.49 -11.09 -7.76
CA LEU A 122 3.95 -11.74 -8.98
C LEU A 122 5.09 -12.69 -8.60
N GLN A 123 5.08 -13.90 -9.14
CA GLN A 123 6.13 -14.90 -8.88
C GLN A 123 6.27 -15.84 -10.07
N GLY A 124 7.32 -16.65 -10.05
CA GLY A 124 7.48 -17.74 -11.00
C GLY A 124 8.90 -18.25 -10.98
N ARG A 125 9.36 -18.79 -12.09
CA ARG A 125 10.68 -19.40 -12.22
C ARG A 125 11.41 -18.91 -13.47
N VAL A 126 12.72 -18.71 -13.36
CA VAL A 126 13.61 -18.49 -14.50
C VAL A 126 14.41 -19.76 -14.75
N THR A 127 14.40 -20.23 -15.99
CA THR A 127 15.08 -21.45 -16.43
C THR A 127 15.82 -21.21 -17.74
N LEU A 128 16.81 -22.04 -18.06
CA LEU A 128 17.37 -22.08 -19.41
C LEU A 128 16.33 -22.65 -20.40
N ASP A 129 16.41 -22.28 -21.67
CA ASP A 129 15.65 -22.90 -22.76
C ASP A 129 16.26 -24.22 -23.23
N ASP A 130 16.61 -25.06 -22.25
CA ASP A 130 16.98 -26.44 -22.47
C ASP A 130 15.79 -27.39 -22.21
N VAL A 131 15.96 -28.65 -22.60
CA VAL A 131 14.94 -29.69 -22.39
C VAL A 131 14.70 -29.94 -20.88
N ALA A 132 15.72 -29.71 -20.05
CA ALA A 132 15.67 -29.99 -18.62
C ALA A 132 15.00 -28.87 -17.79
N ARG A 133 14.78 -27.69 -18.37
CA ARG A 133 14.36 -26.47 -17.67
C ARG A 133 15.28 -26.19 -16.48
N THR A 134 16.58 -26.21 -16.76
CA THR A 134 17.62 -25.99 -15.74
C THR A 134 17.39 -24.65 -15.06
N PRO A 135 17.24 -24.60 -13.72
CA PRO A 135 16.99 -23.34 -13.02
C PRO A 135 18.19 -22.40 -13.10
N VAL A 136 17.90 -21.12 -13.33
CA VAL A 136 18.91 -20.06 -13.33
C VAL A 136 18.90 -19.36 -11.99
N ALA A 137 19.94 -19.57 -11.19
CA ALA A 137 20.11 -18.92 -9.89
C ALA A 137 20.72 -17.53 -10.05
N GLY A 138 20.22 -16.54 -9.30
CA GLY A 138 20.76 -15.17 -9.34
C GLY A 138 20.31 -14.33 -10.54
N ALA A 139 19.41 -14.82 -11.38
CA ALA A 139 18.75 -14.02 -12.41
C ALA A 139 17.88 -12.94 -11.74
N THR A 140 17.79 -11.78 -12.38
CA THR A 140 16.96 -10.66 -11.94
C THR A 140 15.69 -10.58 -12.76
N VAL A 141 14.56 -10.28 -12.11
CA VAL A 141 13.28 -9.98 -12.80
C VAL A 141 12.79 -8.60 -12.38
N ALA A 142 12.58 -7.74 -13.37
CA ALA A 142 12.19 -6.33 -13.20
C ALA A 142 11.03 -5.96 -14.13
N ILE A 143 10.44 -4.79 -13.91
CA ILE A 143 9.60 -4.14 -14.92
C ILE A 143 10.54 -3.37 -15.85
N ASP A 144 10.38 -3.50 -17.16
CA ASP A 144 11.16 -2.79 -18.18
C ASP A 144 10.68 -1.34 -18.34
N ASP A 145 10.79 -0.57 -17.25
CA ASP A 145 10.57 0.87 -17.24
C ASP A 145 11.43 1.49 -16.15
N THR A 146 12.40 2.32 -16.55
CA THR A 146 13.31 3.00 -15.61
C THR A 146 12.62 4.03 -14.71
N ALA A 147 11.38 4.44 -15.00
CA ALA A 147 10.56 5.28 -14.12
C ALA A 147 9.70 4.46 -13.15
N VAL A 148 9.74 3.12 -13.23
CA VAL A 148 8.99 2.20 -12.37
C VAL A 148 9.94 1.26 -11.67
N LEU A 149 10.10 1.43 -10.36
CA LEU A 149 10.97 0.56 -9.57
C LEU A 149 10.17 -0.54 -8.91
N THR A 150 10.66 -1.77 -9.00
CA THR A 150 10.17 -2.89 -8.20
C THR A 150 11.10 -3.12 -7.00
N LEU A 151 10.51 -3.15 -5.80
CA LEU A 151 11.25 -3.36 -4.56
C LEU A 151 11.32 -4.85 -4.25
N ARG A 152 12.50 -5.33 -3.88
CA ARG A 152 12.66 -6.73 -3.45
C ARG A 152 11.87 -7.03 -2.19
N THR A 153 11.70 -6.05 -1.33
CA THR A 153 10.87 -6.09 -0.13
C THR A 153 9.98 -4.85 -0.14
N PRO A 154 8.65 -4.98 0.08
CA PRO A 154 7.74 -3.84 0.12
C PRO A 154 8.12 -2.77 1.14
N LEU A 155 7.51 -1.60 1.01
CA LEU A 155 7.67 -0.45 1.91
C LEU A 155 7.18 -0.77 3.33
N HIS A 156 7.88 -0.25 4.33
CA HIS A 156 7.49 -0.26 5.73
C HIS A 156 6.57 0.91 6.09
N PHE A 157 6.72 2.06 5.43
CA PHE A 157 5.97 3.27 5.71
C PHE A 157 5.18 3.78 4.50
N ASP A 158 4.22 4.66 4.78
CA ASP A 158 3.59 5.49 3.76
C ASP A 158 4.50 6.68 3.44
N HIS A 159 4.66 6.97 2.15
CA HIS A 159 5.39 8.14 1.66
C HIS A 159 4.51 8.98 0.74
N PRO A 160 4.46 10.30 0.93
CA PRO A 160 3.72 11.19 0.03
C PRO A 160 4.43 11.32 -1.33
N ALA A 161 3.66 11.68 -2.36
CA ALA A 161 4.18 12.14 -3.64
C ALA A 161 5.21 13.26 -3.43
N GLY A 162 6.22 13.32 -4.29
CA GLY A 162 7.33 14.27 -4.16
C GLY A 162 8.50 13.78 -3.29
N THR A 163 8.31 12.76 -2.45
CA THR A 163 9.37 12.19 -1.61
C THR A 163 10.58 11.79 -2.44
N PRO A 164 11.81 12.19 -2.07
CA PRO A 164 13.01 11.88 -2.85
C PRO A 164 13.41 10.41 -2.71
N VAL A 165 13.61 9.76 -3.86
CA VAL A 165 14.21 8.44 -4.02
C VAL A 165 15.60 8.63 -4.59
N GLN A 166 16.62 8.08 -3.93
CA GLN A 166 18.01 8.26 -4.34
C GLN A 166 18.71 6.91 -4.52
N PRO A 167 19.50 6.74 -5.59
CA PRO A 167 20.29 5.53 -5.78
C PRO A 167 21.46 5.52 -4.79
N LEU A 168 21.84 4.35 -4.31
CA LEU A 168 23.03 4.17 -3.49
C LEU A 168 23.56 2.74 -3.56
N THR A 169 24.68 2.49 -2.88
CA THR A 169 25.22 1.15 -2.68
C THR A 169 24.92 0.66 -1.25
N LEU A 170 24.46 -0.58 -1.12
CA LEU A 170 24.33 -1.27 0.16
C LEU A 170 25.34 -2.41 0.20
N SER A 171 26.17 -2.44 1.22
CA SER A 171 27.13 -3.52 1.45
C SER A 171 26.98 -4.08 2.86
N GLY A 172 27.07 -5.41 2.96
CA GLY A 172 27.19 -6.09 4.25
C GLY A 172 28.48 -5.70 4.95
N SER A 173 28.43 -5.58 6.27
CA SER A 173 29.54 -5.17 7.12
C SER A 173 29.48 -5.86 8.48
N GLY A 174 30.66 -6.04 9.09
CA GLY A 174 30.79 -6.66 10.41
C GLY A 174 30.52 -8.17 10.42
N THR A 175 30.38 -8.71 11.62
CA THR A 175 30.15 -10.15 11.82
C THR A 175 28.67 -10.49 11.70
N ILE A 176 28.36 -11.51 10.90
CA ILE A 176 27.03 -12.10 10.78
C ILE A 176 26.56 -12.62 12.15
N LYS A 177 25.35 -12.22 12.51
CA LYS A 177 24.58 -12.66 13.69
C LYS A 177 23.45 -13.56 13.21
N THR A 178 22.82 -14.26 14.15
CA THR A 178 21.66 -15.10 13.86
C THR A 178 20.51 -14.84 14.80
N LEU A 179 19.29 -15.00 14.28
CA LEU A 179 18.09 -15.00 15.11
C LEU A 179 18.08 -16.22 16.05
N THR A 180 17.80 -15.99 17.32
CA THR A 180 17.64 -17.04 18.36
C THR A 180 16.19 -17.48 18.52
N ALA A 181 15.25 -16.71 17.98
CA ALA A 181 13.83 -17.02 17.89
C ALA A 181 13.30 -16.56 16.52
N PRO A 182 12.22 -17.17 15.99
CA PRO A 182 11.60 -16.68 14.77
C PRO A 182 11.10 -15.25 14.97
N ALA A 183 11.27 -14.39 13.95
CA ALA A 183 10.67 -13.06 13.91
C ALA A 183 9.46 -13.11 12.97
N ALA A 184 8.27 -12.79 13.47
CA ALA A 184 7.07 -12.76 12.65
C ALA A 184 7.02 -11.52 11.74
N GLN A 185 6.34 -11.63 10.60
CA GLN A 185 5.94 -10.47 9.82
C GLN A 185 5.24 -9.43 10.71
N PHE A 186 5.54 -8.16 10.47
CA PHE A 186 5.13 -6.97 11.22
C PHE A 186 5.68 -6.87 12.65
N SER A 187 6.46 -7.86 13.11
CA SER A 187 7.24 -7.70 14.35
C SER A 187 8.32 -6.65 14.16
N ASN A 188 8.50 -5.77 15.13
CA ASN A 188 9.62 -4.83 15.18
C ASN A 188 10.69 -5.26 16.18
N THR A 189 10.70 -6.53 16.61
CA THR A 189 11.67 -7.03 17.59
C THR A 189 12.38 -8.26 17.04
N LEU A 190 13.71 -8.24 17.13
CA LEU A 190 14.61 -9.34 16.76
C LEU A 190 15.35 -9.86 17.99
N ALA A 191 15.27 -11.16 18.26
CA ALA A 191 16.08 -11.81 19.30
C ALA A 191 17.38 -12.33 18.69
N LEU A 192 18.53 -11.74 19.02
CA LEU A 192 19.83 -12.06 18.40
C LEU A 192 20.76 -12.85 19.32
N ASN A 193 21.59 -13.71 18.72
CA ASN A 193 22.61 -14.50 19.43
C ASN A 193 23.80 -13.65 19.93
N ASN A 194 24.00 -12.47 19.36
CA ASN A 194 25.02 -11.51 19.75
C ASN A 194 24.62 -10.12 19.25
N ARG A 195 24.97 -9.07 19.99
CA ARG A 195 24.69 -7.67 19.63
C ARG A 195 25.95 -6.79 19.59
N THR A 196 27.14 -7.40 19.56
CA THR A 196 28.40 -6.66 19.32
C THR A 196 28.32 -5.79 18.07
N GLY A 197 28.67 -4.51 18.22
CA GLY A 197 28.78 -3.54 17.14
C GLY A 197 27.46 -2.93 16.68
N LEU A 198 26.32 -3.34 17.25
CA LEU A 198 25.03 -2.74 16.94
C LEU A 198 24.83 -1.46 17.74
N ALA A 199 24.22 -0.46 17.12
CA ALA A 199 23.79 0.78 17.77
C ALA A 199 22.47 1.28 17.18
N PRO A 200 21.64 2.01 17.95
CA PRO A 200 20.51 2.77 17.39
C PRO A 200 20.91 3.59 16.16
N GLY A 201 20.05 3.62 15.15
CA GLY A 201 20.29 4.24 13.84
C GLY A 201 21.11 3.41 12.85
N SER A 202 21.70 2.28 13.28
CA SER A 202 22.39 1.38 12.35
C SER A 202 21.40 0.66 11.44
N VAL A 203 21.79 0.39 10.20
CA VAL A 203 21.01 -0.41 9.24
C VAL A 203 21.40 -1.88 9.40
N LEU A 204 20.40 -2.75 9.53
CA LEU A 204 20.55 -4.19 9.47
C LEU A 204 20.16 -4.70 8.10
N ARG A 205 20.90 -5.67 7.57
CA ARG A 205 20.49 -6.54 6.47
C ARG A 205 20.03 -7.88 7.04
N LEU A 206 18.83 -8.29 6.64
CA LEU A 206 18.13 -9.45 7.20
C LEU A 206 17.84 -10.48 6.10
N GLY A 207 18.02 -11.77 6.41
CA GLY A 207 17.62 -12.87 5.54
C GLY A 207 18.64 -13.21 4.44
N THR A 208 18.16 -13.85 3.37
CA THR A 208 18.99 -14.28 2.23
C THR A 208 19.02 -13.23 1.13
N ALA A 209 19.96 -13.30 0.18
CA ALA A 209 20.00 -12.38 -0.97
C ALA A 209 18.62 -12.22 -1.67
N VAL A 210 17.91 -13.32 -1.91
CA VAL A 210 16.59 -13.37 -2.55
C VAL A 210 15.49 -12.72 -1.71
N SER A 211 15.59 -12.83 -0.39
CA SER A 211 14.58 -12.35 0.55
C SER A 211 15.01 -11.12 1.35
N THR A 212 16.11 -10.47 0.94
CA THR A 212 16.80 -9.45 1.73
C THR A 212 15.84 -8.33 2.13
N GLU A 213 15.85 -8.02 3.42
CA GLU A 213 15.14 -6.88 3.99
C GLU A 213 16.13 -6.01 4.77
N TYR A 214 15.99 -4.69 4.65
CA TYR A 214 16.80 -3.74 5.43
C TYR A 214 15.92 -3.06 6.47
N ALA A 215 16.42 -2.92 7.68
CA ALA A 215 15.69 -2.27 8.77
C ALA A 215 16.64 -1.43 9.64
N LEU A 216 16.18 -0.30 10.15
CA LEU A 216 16.95 0.51 11.09
C LEU A 216 16.70 0.04 12.53
N ILE A 217 17.75 0.08 13.34
CA ILE A 217 17.65 -0.16 14.78
C ILE A 217 17.07 1.08 15.45
N ASP A 218 15.96 0.93 16.16
CA ASP A 218 15.39 1.94 17.06
C ASP A 218 16.08 1.89 18.42
N ALA A 219 16.11 0.71 19.05
CA ALA A 219 16.66 0.54 20.39
C ALA A 219 17.28 -0.84 20.60
N ILE A 220 18.19 -0.94 21.58
CA ILE A 220 18.82 -2.19 22.01
C ILE A 220 18.56 -2.38 23.51
N SER A 221 17.99 -3.52 23.90
CA SER A 221 17.58 -3.76 25.28
C SER A 221 18.73 -4.31 26.16
N GLY A 222 18.93 -3.80 27.37
CA GLY A 222 19.97 -4.32 28.28
C GLY A 222 21.39 -3.94 27.85
N ASN A 223 22.39 -4.72 28.29
CA ASN A 223 23.81 -4.35 28.11
C ASN A 223 24.47 -5.20 26.99
N PRO A 224 24.59 -4.69 25.75
CA PRO A 224 25.38 -5.36 24.70
C PRO A 224 26.83 -5.56 25.17
N PRO A 225 27.55 -6.59 24.69
CA PRO A 225 27.30 -7.37 23.46
C PRO A 225 26.41 -8.61 23.62
N ASN A 226 25.99 -8.97 24.83
CA ASN A 226 25.31 -10.24 25.11
C ASN A 226 24.09 -10.51 24.21
N PRO A 227 23.69 -11.78 24.00
CA PRO A 227 22.44 -12.12 23.32
C PRO A 227 21.25 -11.33 23.89
N GLY A 228 20.24 -11.10 23.06
CA GLY A 228 19.01 -10.42 23.47
C GLY A 228 18.34 -9.65 22.35
N ASP A 229 17.42 -8.77 22.73
CA ASP A 229 16.51 -8.14 21.78
C ASP A 229 17.07 -6.85 21.18
N VAL A 230 16.72 -6.64 19.91
CA VAL A 230 16.90 -5.40 19.15
C VAL A 230 15.54 -4.99 18.63
N ARG A 231 15.15 -3.75 18.92
CA ARG A 231 13.93 -3.12 18.41
C ARG A 231 14.24 -2.36 17.11
N LEU A 232 13.39 -2.53 16.12
CA LEU A 232 13.45 -1.90 14.81
C LEU A 232 12.53 -0.67 14.76
N THR A 233 12.83 0.29 13.89
CA THR A 233 11.99 1.47 13.65
C THR A 233 10.65 1.11 13.01
N ALA A 234 10.62 0.03 12.23
CA ALA A 234 9.41 -0.51 11.61
C ALA A 234 9.24 -2.01 11.86
N GLY A 235 8.02 -2.51 11.69
CA GLY A 235 7.77 -3.94 11.68
C GLY A 235 8.27 -4.57 10.39
N LEU A 236 8.76 -5.81 10.44
CA LEU A 236 9.25 -6.54 9.27
C LEU A 236 8.15 -6.73 8.20
N GLN A 237 8.51 -6.75 6.93
CA GLN A 237 7.61 -7.17 5.85
C GLN A 237 7.59 -8.69 5.68
N ARG A 238 8.51 -9.42 6.32
CA ARG A 238 8.64 -10.86 6.15
C ARG A 238 8.88 -11.56 7.48
N SER A 239 8.37 -12.78 7.59
CA SER A 239 8.76 -13.67 8.68
C SER A 239 10.17 -14.21 8.43
N LEU A 240 10.99 -14.25 9.47
CA LEU A 240 12.34 -14.80 9.45
C LEU A 240 12.42 -16.00 10.40
N PRO A 241 12.96 -17.15 9.95
CA PRO A 241 13.10 -18.31 10.80
C PRO A 241 14.23 -18.14 11.84
N VAL A 242 14.23 -18.99 12.86
CA VAL A 242 15.40 -19.14 13.75
C VAL A 242 16.65 -19.46 12.91
N GLY A 243 17.80 -18.89 13.31
CA GLY A 243 19.05 -19.04 12.58
C GLY A 243 19.20 -18.13 11.36
N ALA A 244 18.17 -17.36 10.98
CA ALA A 244 18.29 -16.41 9.88
C ALA A 244 19.43 -15.42 10.12
N ALA A 245 20.20 -15.13 9.06
CA ALA A 245 21.34 -14.23 9.10
C ALA A 245 20.89 -12.77 9.29
N VAL A 246 21.63 -12.07 10.14
CA VAL A 246 21.48 -10.64 10.43
C VAL A 246 22.87 -10.02 10.43
N GLU A 247 23.12 -9.04 9.58
CA GLU A 247 24.41 -8.32 9.54
C GLU A 247 24.20 -6.81 9.48
N LEU A 248 25.22 -6.02 9.83
CA LEU A 248 25.15 -4.58 9.63
C LEU A 248 25.25 -4.29 8.13
N ALA A 249 24.50 -3.31 7.65
CA ALA A 249 24.65 -2.78 6.31
C ALA A 249 25.25 -1.37 6.38
N SER A 250 26.20 -1.09 5.50
CA SER A 250 26.65 0.27 5.22
C SER A 250 25.99 0.77 3.95
N ALA A 251 25.37 1.94 4.03
CA ALA A 251 24.89 2.70 2.88
C ALA A 251 26.00 3.63 2.39
N GLY A 252 26.33 3.54 1.10
CA GLY A 252 27.19 4.52 0.43
C GLY A 252 26.52 5.89 0.30
N PRO A 253 27.26 6.91 -0.17
CA PRO A 253 26.69 8.24 -0.39
C PRO A 253 25.54 8.15 -1.42
N PRO A 254 24.37 8.79 -1.14
CA PRO A 254 23.26 8.79 -2.07
C PRO A 254 23.55 9.65 -3.30
N GLY A 255 23.08 9.18 -4.45
CA GLY A 255 23.16 9.91 -5.72
C GLY A 255 22.04 10.95 -5.88
N ALA A 256 21.84 11.39 -7.13
CA ALA A 256 20.81 12.35 -7.48
C ALA A 256 19.40 11.82 -7.19
N ALA A 257 18.56 12.67 -6.61
CA ALA A 257 17.20 12.30 -6.24
C ALA A 257 16.24 12.37 -7.44
N VAL A 258 15.31 11.43 -7.48
CA VAL A 258 14.10 11.46 -8.30
C VAL A 258 12.90 11.38 -7.38
N SER A 259 11.90 12.23 -7.58
CA SER A 259 10.72 12.25 -6.72
C SER A 259 9.74 11.13 -7.05
N LEU A 260 9.08 10.60 -6.02
CA LEU A 260 7.87 9.80 -6.18
C LEU A 260 6.80 10.60 -6.93
N LEU A 261 6.15 9.97 -7.90
CA LEU A 261 5.06 10.56 -8.67
C LEU A 261 3.74 10.56 -7.91
N ASP A 262 3.49 9.49 -7.15
CA ASP A 262 2.26 9.25 -6.41
C ASP A 262 2.56 9.08 -4.92
N ASP A 263 1.55 9.30 -4.06
CA ASP A 263 1.59 8.80 -2.69
C ASP A 263 1.71 7.27 -2.74
N VAL A 264 2.64 6.69 -2.00
CA VAL A 264 2.81 5.24 -1.85
C VAL A 264 2.55 4.83 -0.42
N LEU A 265 2.05 3.62 -0.24
CA LEU A 265 1.58 3.11 1.05
C LEU A 265 2.44 1.95 1.51
N ALA A 266 2.49 1.72 2.82
CA ALA A 266 3.12 0.56 3.41
C ALA A 266 2.58 -0.74 2.78
N GLY A 267 3.49 -1.69 2.57
CA GLY A 267 3.22 -2.95 1.88
C GLY A 267 3.14 -2.86 0.35
N GLU A 268 3.30 -1.67 -0.26
CA GLU A 268 3.51 -1.56 -1.70
C GLU A 268 4.98 -1.85 -2.04
N GLY A 269 5.21 -2.58 -3.14
CA GLY A 269 6.53 -2.99 -3.62
C GLY A 269 6.84 -2.43 -5.00
N ILE A 270 6.10 -1.40 -5.42
CA ILE A 270 6.27 -0.72 -6.69
C ILE A 270 6.25 0.79 -6.47
N LEU A 271 7.23 1.48 -7.07
CA LEU A 271 7.36 2.93 -7.02
C LEU A 271 7.24 3.48 -8.44
N ARG A 272 6.42 4.52 -8.63
CA ARG A 272 6.40 5.32 -9.86
C ARG A 272 7.13 6.63 -9.60
N LEU A 273 8.04 6.98 -10.48
CA LEU A 273 8.92 8.13 -10.32
C LEU A 273 8.58 9.22 -11.34
N ALA A 274 8.89 10.47 -11.01
CA ALA A 274 8.76 11.62 -11.91
C ALA A 274 9.87 11.67 -12.99
N GLY A 275 10.76 10.68 -13.02
CA GLY A 275 11.85 10.54 -13.98
C GLY A 275 12.50 9.15 -13.88
N SER A 276 13.45 8.87 -14.76
CA SER A 276 14.17 7.60 -14.79
C SER A 276 15.20 7.47 -13.67
N LEU A 277 15.29 6.29 -13.06
CA LEU A 277 16.33 5.93 -12.12
C LEU A 277 16.84 4.50 -12.36
N THR A 278 18.11 4.37 -12.74
CA THR A 278 18.79 3.06 -12.82
C THR A 278 19.62 2.85 -11.56
N ALA A 279 19.28 1.85 -10.76
CA ALA A 279 19.97 1.54 -9.52
C ALA A 279 19.82 0.05 -9.19
N VAL A 280 20.67 -0.46 -8.29
CA VAL A 280 20.49 -1.80 -7.67
C VAL A 280 19.95 -1.70 -6.24
N ALA A 281 20.13 -0.54 -5.63
CA ALA A 281 19.59 -0.20 -4.32
C ALA A 281 19.26 1.29 -4.24
N ILE A 282 18.31 1.63 -3.37
CA ILE A 282 17.82 2.98 -3.15
C ILE A 282 17.70 3.27 -1.66
N GLN A 283 17.69 4.56 -1.33
CA GLN A 283 17.02 5.07 -0.13
C GLN A 283 15.77 5.87 -0.52
N ILE A 284 14.81 5.87 0.38
CA ILE A 284 13.66 6.77 0.35
C ILE A 284 13.80 7.70 1.56
N ALA A 285 14.09 8.98 1.27
CA ALA A 285 14.40 9.97 2.30
C ALA A 285 13.20 10.88 2.55
N ASP A 286 12.25 10.41 3.35
CA ASP A 286 11.07 11.19 3.75
C ASP A 286 11.46 12.44 4.56
N ALA A 287 10.64 13.49 4.48
CA ALA A 287 10.80 14.68 5.31
C ALA A 287 10.72 14.35 6.81
N ASN A 288 9.97 13.30 7.17
CA ASN A 288 10.05 12.70 8.49
C ASN A 288 11.22 11.68 8.54
N PRO A 289 12.33 11.99 9.24
CA PRO A 289 13.50 11.10 9.27
C PRO A 289 13.24 9.75 9.94
N ALA A 290 12.13 9.60 10.69
CA ALA A 290 11.73 8.32 11.25
C ALA A 290 11.24 7.31 10.19
N ARG A 291 10.98 7.79 8.96
CA ARG A 291 10.55 6.99 7.80
C ARG A 291 11.67 6.78 6.78
N LEU A 292 12.93 6.90 7.17
CA LEU A 292 14.02 6.54 6.29
C LEU A 292 14.01 5.03 6.01
N GLU A 293 14.00 4.64 4.74
CA GLU A 293 14.02 3.23 4.32
C GLU A 293 15.08 2.96 3.26
N TYR A 294 15.57 1.71 3.22
CA TYR A 294 16.58 1.23 2.27
C TYR A 294 16.06 -0.03 1.58
N HIS A 295 16.17 -0.08 0.25
CA HIS A 295 15.69 -1.23 -0.52
C HIS A 295 16.70 -1.63 -1.58
N THR A 296 16.90 -2.94 -1.74
CA THR A 296 17.40 -3.49 -3.01
C THR A 296 16.26 -3.60 -4.00
N LEU A 297 16.55 -3.35 -5.27
CA LEU A 297 15.58 -3.42 -6.34
C LEU A 297 15.51 -4.82 -6.96
N HIS A 298 14.40 -5.04 -7.66
CA HIS A 298 14.10 -6.20 -8.49
C HIS A 298 14.01 -7.52 -7.72
N ALA A 299 13.33 -8.50 -8.31
CA ALA A 299 13.38 -9.85 -7.80
C ALA A 299 14.73 -10.48 -8.15
N LEU A 300 15.16 -11.43 -7.32
CA LEU A 300 16.31 -12.29 -7.59
C LEU A 300 15.86 -13.73 -7.49
N THR A 301 16.31 -14.58 -8.40
CA THR A 301 16.00 -16.00 -8.33
C THR A 301 16.85 -16.71 -7.29
N ASP A 302 16.24 -17.69 -6.61
CA ASP A 302 16.96 -18.62 -5.74
C ASP A 302 17.69 -19.74 -6.51
N ALA A 303 18.30 -20.66 -5.79
CA ALA A 303 19.02 -21.81 -6.38
C ALA A 303 18.11 -22.73 -7.23
N ALA A 304 16.79 -22.67 -7.02
CA ALA A 304 15.80 -23.41 -7.80
C ALA A 304 15.17 -22.53 -8.89
N GLY A 305 15.68 -21.32 -9.12
CA GLY A 305 15.22 -20.40 -10.15
C GLY A 305 13.96 -19.62 -9.77
N TYR A 306 13.44 -19.76 -8.54
CA TYR A 306 12.20 -19.10 -8.14
C TYR A 306 12.44 -17.65 -7.76
N TYR A 307 11.56 -16.76 -8.22
CA TYR A 307 11.57 -15.34 -7.88
C TYR A 307 10.19 -14.89 -7.38
N ARG A 308 10.16 -13.73 -6.70
CA ARG A 308 8.92 -13.07 -6.28
C ARG A 308 9.06 -11.55 -6.27
N LEU A 309 7.98 -10.87 -6.64
CA LEU A 309 7.72 -9.45 -6.46
C LEU A 309 6.43 -9.32 -5.66
N ASP A 310 6.54 -8.82 -4.43
CA ASP A 310 5.39 -8.56 -3.56
C ASP A 310 4.93 -7.11 -3.75
N GLY A 311 3.68 -6.80 -3.40
CA GLY A 311 3.25 -5.42 -3.22
C GLY A 311 2.85 -4.66 -4.49
N LEU A 312 2.48 -5.35 -5.58
CA LEU A 312 2.05 -4.69 -6.81
C LEU A 312 0.60 -4.21 -6.68
N SER A 313 0.34 -2.91 -6.72
CA SER A 313 -1.00 -2.31 -6.51
C SER A 313 -1.39 -1.22 -7.53
N ARG A 314 -0.44 -0.74 -8.35
CA ARG A 314 -0.56 0.51 -9.14
C ARG A 314 -0.32 0.36 -10.63
N VAL A 315 -0.07 -0.85 -11.10
CA VAL A 315 0.17 -1.13 -12.53
C VAL A 315 -0.85 -2.13 -13.04
N THR A 316 -1.27 -1.98 -14.28
CA THR A 316 -2.30 -2.84 -14.89
C THR A 316 -1.70 -3.73 -15.95
N ALA A 317 -0.90 -3.15 -16.84
CA ALA A 317 -0.02 -3.86 -17.76
C ALA A 317 1.44 -3.46 -17.48
N VAL A 318 2.34 -4.42 -17.63
CA VAL A 318 3.78 -4.26 -17.47
C VAL A 318 4.49 -5.10 -18.51
N THR A 319 5.64 -4.63 -18.99
CA THR A 319 6.62 -5.49 -19.65
C THR A 319 7.62 -5.89 -18.58
N LEU A 320 7.82 -7.20 -18.41
CA LEU A 320 8.76 -7.75 -17.45
C LEU A 320 10.01 -8.19 -18.18
N HIS A 321 11.16 -7.86 -17.59
CA HIS A 321 12.47 -8.22 -18.10
C HIS A 321 13.15 -9.18 -17.14
N ALA A 322 13.53 -10.37 -17.63
CA ALA A 322 14.35 -11.33 -16.91
C ALA A 322 15.75 -11.39 -17.53
N THR A 323 16.79 -11.41 -16.70
CA THR A 323 18.18 -11.54 -17.18
C THR A 323 19.11 -12.19 -16.15
N ASP A 324 20.14 -12.89 -16.61
CA ASP A 324 21.27 -13.36 -15.80
C ASP A 324 22.55 -12.55 -16.03
N GLY A 325 22.46 -11.46 -16.81
CA GLY A 325 23.57 -10.60 -17.21
C GLY A 325 24.17 -10.95 -18.58
N THR A 326 23.83 -12.11 -19.15
CA THR A 326 24.25 -12.52 -20.50
C THR A 326 23.04 -12.63 -21.42
N ASP A 327 22.02 -13.34 -20.96
CA ASP A 327 20.80 -13.65 -21.71
C ASP A 327 19.59 -12.94 -21.10
N THR A 328 18.56 -12.71 -21.92
CA THR A 328 17.39 -11.91 -21.56
C THR A 328 16.10 -12.48 -22.14
N ASP A 329 15.00 -12.37 -21.41
CA ASP A 329 13.63 -12.69 -21.88
C ASP A 329 12.66 -11.60 -21.42
N ASP A 330 11.85 -11.09 -22.35
CA ASP A 330 10.88 -10.02 -22.12
C ASP A 330 9.45 -10.54 -22.33
N GLN A 331 8.58 -10.26 -21.36
CA GLN A 331 7.18 -10.68 -21.43
C GLN A 331 6.22 -9.57 -21.03
N ASP A 332 5.28 -9.25 -21.93
CA ASP A 332 4.14 -8.40 -21.63
C ASP A 332 3.13 -9.15 -20.76
N TRP A 333 2.70 -8.52 -19.67
CA TRP A 333 1.76 -9.10 -18.73
C TRP A 333 0.71 -8.11 -18.24
N THR A 334 -0.53 -8.57 -18.10
CA THR A 334 -1.60 -7.83 -17.44
C THR A 334 -1.87 -8.44 -16.07
N LEU A 335 -1.70 -7.64 -15.01
CA LEU A 335 -1.94 -8.09 -13.64
C LEU A 335 -3.43 -8.37 -13.40
N ASN A 336 -3.71 -9.57 -12.87
CA ASN A 336 -5.03 -9.94 -12.42
C ASN A 336 -5.18 -9.68 -10.92
N TYR A 337 -5.74 -8.53 -10.56
CA TYR A 337 -5.99 -8.14 -9.16
C TYR A 337 -7.05 -8.98 -8.44
N ARG A 338 -7.76 -9.85 -9.15
CA ARG A 338 -8.68 -10.83 -8.53
C ARG A 338 -7.92 -12.06 -8.02
N GLN A 339 -6.66 -12.22 -8.42
CA GLN A 339 -5.78 -13.28 -7.96
C GLN A 339 -4.70 -12.66 -7.07
N PRO A 340 -4.56 -13.11 -5.82
CA PRO A 340 -3.51 -12.59 -4.94
C PRO A 340 -2.10 -12.94 -5.44
N VAL A 341 -1.98 -13.93 -6.34
CA VAL A 341 -0.72 -14.39 -6.94
C VAL A 341 -0.89 -14.50 -8.46
N ASN A 342 -0.02 -13.81 -9.19
CA ASN A 342 0.15 -13.90 -10.64
C ASN A 342 1.43 -14.72 -10.90
N VAL A 343 1.36 -15.73 -11.77
CA VAL A 343 2.47 -16.65 -12.03
C VAL A 343 2.99 -16.49 -13.46
N ILE A 344 4.29 -16.22 -13.60
CA ILE A 344 4.95 -15.96 -14.90
C ILE A 344 6.35 -16.59 -14.88
N ASP A 345 6.62 -17.46 -15.85
CA ASP A 345 7.92 -18.13 -15.97
C ASP A 345 8.71 -17.57 -17.16
N PHE A 346 10.03 -17.49 -17.03
CA PHE A 346 10.95 -16.99 -18.05
C PHE A 346 11.91 -18.07 -18.54
N ARG A 347 12.36 -17.92 -19.78
CA ARG A 347 13.26 -18.84 -20.45
C ARG A 347 14.42 -18.05 -21.06
N LEU A 348 15.61 -18.22 -20.50
CA LEU A 348 16.83 -17.60 -21.01
C LEU A 348 17.51 -18.58 -21.98
N ASP A 349 18.06 -18.06 -23.08
CA ASP A 349 18.78 -18.86 -24.08
C ASP A 349 20.12 -19.41 -23.57
#